data_AF-A0A965HVL7-F1
#
_entry.id   AF-A0A965HVL7-F1
#
_cell.length_a   1.000
_cell.length_b   1.000
_cell.length_c   1.000
_cell.angle_alpha   90.00
_cell.angle_beta   90.00
_cell.angle_gamma   90.00
#
_symmetry.space_group_name_H-M   'P 1'
#
loop_
_entity.id
_entity.type
_entity.pdbx_description
1 polymer ?
#
loop_
_entity_poly.entity_id
_entity_poly.type
_entity_poly.pdbx_seq_one_letter_code
_entity_poly.pdbx_strand_id
1 'polypeptide(L)'
;MFLLLVALLILARPDNLLAITKKLDGGIVSLSRDDHTLYISLTPSPGHTTYATNPGPLGFPPQLIFNNDALNLEGSKPERLFLSSGGSYLGYRNQAILRTSLPVLEGRLDFYVGFCAELCIPHHLVLDIGDLHGEQISSAPFVGAEQILQDQPWPLESVQEFLTNVQDVQEVFIAHPVGYSDLYISVHDIGSKAKWLDFGADAPHQIEKLGVLLKNKWFFIDVALEN
;
A
#
# COMPACT_ATOMS: atom_id res chain seq x y z
N MET A 1 -33.08 37.51 1.30
CA MET A 1 -32.31 37.04 2.47
C MET A 1 -33.08 35.90 3.12
N PHE A 2 -32.82 34.67 2.69
CA PHE A 2 -33.35 33.45 3.29
C PHE A 2 -32.17 32.46 3.30
N LEU A 3 -31.52 32.36 4.45
CA LEU A 3 -30.49 31.36 4.72
C LEU A 3 -31.20 30.03 4.96
N LEU A 4 -31.11 29.12 3.99
CA LEU A 4 -31.43 27.71 4.20
C LEU A 4 -30.21 27.08 4.88
N LEU A 5 -30.26 26.99 6.21
CA LEU A 5 -29.34 26.13 6.96
C LEU A 5 -29.79 24.69 6.73
N VAL A 6 -29.18 24.00 5.77
CA VAL A 6 -29.25 22.54 5.69
C VAL A 6 -28.36 22.00 6.80
N ALA A 7 -28.96 21.75 7.96
CA ALA A 7 -28.36 20.96 9.01
C ALA A 7 -28.27 19.50 8.54
N LEU A 8 -27.18 19.15 7.88
CA LEU A 8 -26.83 17.76 7.62
C LEU A 8 -26.41 17.14 8.96
N LEU A 9 -27.35 16.42 9.59
CA LEU A 9 -27.06 15.47 10.66
C LEU A 9 -26.28 14.31 10.04
N ILE A 10 -24.94 14.42 10.00
CA ILE A 10 -24.06 13.29 9.77
C ILE A 10 -24.10 12.45 11.04
N LEU A 11 -24.81 11.33 10.98
CA LEU A 11 -24.65 10.24 11.93
C LEU A 11 -23.20 9.74 11.82
N ALA A 12 -22.33 10.24 12.69
CA ALA A 12 -21.04 9.64 12.93
C ALA A 12 -21.27 8.20 13.39
N ARG A 13 -20.96 7.23 12.52
CA ARG A 13 -20.71 5.85 12.94
C ARG A 13 -19.22 5.74 13.26
N PRO A 14 -18.84 5.51 14.53
CA PRO A 14 -17.46 5.27 14.87
C PRO A 14 -17.19 3.77 14.68
N ASP A 15 -16.93 3.35 13.44
CA ASP A 15 -16.38 2.01 13.21
C ASP A 15 -14.86 2.15 13.14
N ASN A 16 -14.21 1.69 14.21
CA ASN A 16 -12.79 1.84 14.46
C ASN A 16 -11.96 0.99 13.49
N LEU A 17 -11.07 1.66 12.76
CA LEU A 17 -10.10 1.12 11.83
C LEU A 17 -8.99 0.37 12.56
N LEU A 18 -8.59 -0.81 12.05
CA LEU A 18 -7.40 -1.52 12.53
C LEU A 18 -6.51 -1.91 11.34
N ALA A 19 -5.86 -0.91 10.73
CA ALA A 19 -4.58 -1.14 10.08
C ALA A 19 -3.55 -1.41 11.19
N ILE A 20 -2.85 -2.54 11.10
CA ILE A 20 -1.84 -2.86 12.10
C ILE A 20 -0.50 -2.31 11.62
N THR A 21 -0.05 -1.24 12.28
CA THR A 21 1.31 -0.72 12.12
C THR A 21 2.17 -1.19 13.29
N LYS A 22 3.27 -1.86 12.97
CA LYS A 22 4.31 -2.27 13.93
C LYS A 22 5.62 -1.59 13.56
N LYS A 23 6.17 -0.85 14.53
CA LYS A 23 7.54 -0.36 14.44
C LYS A 23 8.48 -1.47 14.91
N LEU A 24 9.48 -1.79 14.08
CA LEU A 24 10.46 -2.83 14.32
C LEU A 24 11.87 -2.23 14.27
N ASP A 25 12.85 -3.00 14.73
CA ASP A 25 14.24 -2.60 14.59
C ASP A 25 14.61 -2.59 13.10
N GLY A 26 15.00 -1.43 12.61
CA GLY A 26 15.38 -1.22 11.20
C GLY A 26 14.23 -0.82 10.27
N GLY A 27 12.97 -0.77 10.72
CA GLY A 27 11.87 -0.37 9.83
C GLY A 27 10.47 -0.38 10.45
N ILE A 28 9.48 -0.12 9.61
CA ILE A 28 8.05 -0.16 9.95
C ILE A 28 7.36 -1.15 9.03
N VAL A 29 6.46 -1.95 9.60
CA VAL A 29 5.55 -2.82 8.85
C VAL A 29 4.13 -2.33 9.08
N SER A 30 3.39 -2.08 8.00
CA SER A 30 1.97 -1.77 8.05
C SER A 30 1.19 -2.80 7.24
N LEU A 31 0.16 -3.39 7.83
CA LEU A 31 -0.72 -4.34 7.17
C LEU A 31 -2.12 -3.76 7.05
N SER A 32 -2.70 -3.91 5.88
CA SER A 32 -4.10 -3.64 5.58
C SER A 32 -4.64 -4.74 4.68
N ARG A 33 -5.96 -4.86 4.58
CA ARG A 33 -6.57 -5.80 3.64
C ARG A 33 -7.81 -5.21 2.99
N ASP A 34 -8.18 -5.76 1.84
CA ASP A 34 -9.56 -5.73 1.36
C ASP A 34 -10.21 -7.13 1.57
N ASP A 35 -11.33 -7.41 0.91
CA ASP A 35 -12.07 -8.66 1.07
C ASP A 35 -11.30 -9.91 0.58
N HIS A 36 -10.32 -9.74 -0.29
CA HIS A 36 -9.61 -10.87 -0.90
C HIS A 36 -8.09 -10.72 -0.91
N THR A 37 -7.56 -9.56 -0.55
CA THR A 37 -6.15 -9.21 -0.71
C THR A 37 -5.60 -8.64 0.57
N LEU A 38 -4.51 -9.22 1.05
CA LEU A 38 -3.66 -8.61 2.08
C LEU A 38 -2.64 -7.71 1.40
N TYR A 39 -2.47 -6.50 1.91
CA TYR A 39 -1.44 -5.55 1.53
C TYR A 39 -0.49 -5.33 2.70
N ILE A 40 0.81 -5.39 2.42
CA ILE A 40 1.88 -5.22 3.41
C ILE A 40 2.81 -4.14 2.91
N SER A 41 2.94 -3.05 3.66
CA SER A 41 3.95 -2.03 3.43
C SER A 41 5.12 -2.23 4.38
N LEU A 42 6.32 -2.26 3.81
CA LEU A 42 7.58 -2.30 4.54
C LEU A 42 8.32 -0.99 4.29
N THR A 43 8.59 -0.22 5.33
CA THR A 43 9.35 1.03 5.24
C THR A 43 10.63 0.89 6.06
N PRO A 44 11.78 0.58 5.43
CA PRO A 44 13.06 0.60 6.13
C PRO A 44 13.36 1.98 6.74
N SER A 45 13.99 1.98 7.91
CA SER A 45 14.52 3.21 8.51
C SER A 45 15.69 3.76 7.68
N PRO A 46 16.03 5.07 7.80
CA PRO A 46 17.20 5.61 7.14
C PRO A 46 18.46 4.76 7.36
N GLY A 47 19.17 4.45 6.28
CA GLY A 47 20.36 3.57 6.30
C GLY A 47 20.07 2.07 6.35
N HIS A 48 18.80 1.65 6.40
CA HIS A 48 18.38 0.26 6.30
C HIS A 48 17.76 -0.05 4.93
N THR A 49 17.57 -1.33 4.67
CA THR A 49 16.99 -1.92 3.47
C THR A 49 16.15 -3.13 3.84
N THR A 50 15.27 -3.61 2.96
CA THR A 50 14.59 -4.90 3.10
C THR A 50 14.67 -5.70 1.80
N TYR A 51 14.48 -7.01 1.89
CA TYR A 51 14.58 -7.93 0.75
C TYR A 51 13.33 -7.92 -0.14
N ALA A 52 13.53 -8.17 -1.44
CA ALA A 52 12.47 -8.50 -2.38
C ALA A 52 11.88 -9.89 -2.09
N THR A 53 10.69 -10.17 -2.61
CA THR A 53 10.06 -11.51 -2.57
C THR A 53 10.91 -12.58 -3.29
N ASN A 54 11.73 -12.15 -4.24
CA ASN A 54 12.78 -12.97 -4.86
C ASN A 54 14.11 -12.18 -4.87
N PRO A 55 14.88 -12.22 -3.77
CA PRO A 55 16.05 -11.35 -3.61
C PRO A 55 17.31 -11.89 -4.32
N GLY A 56 17.25 -13.10 -4.87
CA GLY A 56 18.41 -13.83 -5.37
C GLY A 56 19.20 -14.54 -4.26
N PRO A 57 20.40 -15.07 -4.58
CA PRO A 57 21.09 -16.05 -3.73
C PRO A 57 21.65 -15.49 -2.41
N LEU A 58 21.76 -14.17 -2.27
CA LEU A 58 22.35 -13.51 -1.11
C LEU A 58 21.31 -12.83 -0.22
N GLY A 59 20.02 -13.02 -0.48
CA GLY A 59 18.96 -12.43 0.33
C GLY A 59 18.00 -13.45 0.91
N PHE A 60 17.25 -12.98 1.90
CA PHE A 60 16.22 -13.77 2.59
C PHE A 60 14.86 -13.19 2.23
N PRO A 61 14.05 -13.87 1.40
CA PRO A 61 12.76 -13.33 1.00
C PRO A 61 11.85 -13.17 2.21
N PRO A 62 11.02 -12.12 2.27
CA PRO A 62 9.92 -12.10 3.22
C PRO A 62 9.02 -13.32 2.98
N GLN A 63 8.51 -13.91 4.06
CA GLN A 63 7.65 -15.08 4.00
C GLN A 63 6.36 -14.80 4.74
N LEU A 64 5.25 -15.26 4.15
CA LEU A 64 3.94 -15.16 4.75
C LEU A 64 3.35 -16.54 4.86
N ILE A 65 2.95 -16.92 6.06
CA ILE A 65 2.31 -18.20 6.35
C ILE A 65 0.94 -17.91 6.94
N PHE A 66 -0.10 -18.47 6.33
CA PHE A 66 -1.47 -18.31 6.77
C PHE A 66 -2.04 -19.67 7.12
N ASN A 67 -2.48 -19.86 8.37
CA ASN A 67 -2.98 -21.15 8.87
C ASN A 67 -2.06 -22.36 8.56
N ASN A 68 -0.74 -22.15 8.64
CA ASN A 68 0.33 -23.10 8.29
C ASN A 68 0.62 -23.30 6.80
N ASP A 69 -0.12 -22.63 5.91
CA ASP A 69 0.15 -22.66 4.47
C ASP A 69 1.00 -21.46 4.06
N ALA A 70 2.08 -21.71 3.34
CA ALA A 70 2.90 -20.63 2.77
C ALA A 70 2.12 -19.94 1.64
N LEU A 71 1.93 -18.62 1.77
CA LEU A 71 1.30 -17.80 0.75
C LEU A 71 2.35 -17.20 -0.19
N ASN A 72 2.00 -17.14 -1.47
CA ASN A 72 2.82 -16.45 -2.46
C ASN A 72 2.70 -14.94 -2.25
N LEU A 73 3.83 -14.29 -1.99
CA LEU A 73 3.93 -12.85 -1.93
C LEU A 73 4.33 -12.29 -3.29
N GLU A 74 3.53 -11.37 -3.79
CA GLU A 74 3.90 -10.48 -4.87
C GLU A 74 4.48 -9.20 -4.26
N GLY A 75 5.52 -8.65 -4.87
CA GLY A 75 6.14 -7.42 -4.41
C GLY A 75 6.16 -6.35 -5.49
N SER A 76 6.29 -5.10 -5.08
CA SER A 76 6.63 -4.00 -5.96
C SER A 76 7.98 -4.22 -6.63
N LYS A 77 8.29 -3.50 -7.72
CA LYS A 77 9.57 -3.69 -8.42
C LYS A 77 10.75 -3.39 -7.51
N PRO A 78 11.66 -4.35 -7.29
CA PRO A 78 12.82 -4.13 -6.45
C PRO A 78 13.95 -3.43 -7.22
N GLU A 79 14.88 -2.86 -6.48
CA GLU A 79 16.16 -2.37 -6.99
C GLU A 79 17.29 -3.36 -6.68
N ARG A 80 18.39 -3.25 -7.42
CA ARG A 80 19.62 -4.01 -7.13
C ARG A 80 20.43 -3.28 -6.06
N LEU A 81 20.64 -3.95 -4.94
CA LEU A 81 21.40 -3.47 -3.80
C LEU A 81 22.74 -4.21 -3.69
N PHE A 82 23.78 -3.49 -3.28
CA PHE A 82 25.14 -4.02 -3.19
C PHE A 82 25.58 -4.12 -1.73
N LEU A 83 26.15 -5.27 -1.39
CA LEU A 83 26.77 -5.53 -0.11
C LEU A 83 28.22 -5.04 -0.13
N SER A 84 28.74 -4.64 1.03
CA SER A 84 30.16 -4.28 1.20
C SER A 84 31.11 -5.43 0.86
N SER A 85 30.63 -6.68 0.95
CA SER A 85 31.34 -7.89 0.53
C SER A 85 31.48 -8.06 -0.99
N GLY A 86 30.90 -7.17 -1.80
CA GLY A 86 30.90 -7.23 -3.26
C GLY A 86 29.74 -8.04 -3.87
N GLY A 87 28.90 -8.66 -3.04
CA GLY A 87 27.67 -9.31 -3.49
C GLY A 87 26.55 -8.33 -3.84
N SER A 88 25.49 -8.82 -4.49
CA SER A 88 24.26 -8.04 -4.68
C SER A 88 23.00 -8.89 -4.45
N TYR A 89 21.91 -8.22 -4.11
CA TYR A 89 20.58 -8.81 -3.97
C TYR A 89 19.52 -7.82 -4.45
N LEU A 90 18.30 -8.30 -4.66
CA LEU A 90 17.14 -7.45 -4.96
C LEU A 90 16.40 -7.07 -3.67
N GLY A 91 16.08 -5.79 -3.52
CA GLY A 91 15.40 -5.27 -2.33
C GLY A 91 14.95 -3.82 -2.47
N TYR A 92 14.75 -3.17 -1.33
CA TYR A 92 14.19 -1.81 -1.25
C TYR A 92 14.87 -1.01 -0.14
N ARG A 93 15.30 0.23 -0.43
CA ARG A 93 15.80 1.19 0.56
C ARG A 93 14.70 2.01 1.24
N ASN A 94 13.67 2.39 0.47
CA ASN A 94 12.66 3.35 0.93
C ASN A 94 11.39 2.65 1.35
N GLN A 95 10.84 1.83 0.46
CA GLN A 95 9.61 1.11 0.73
C GLN A 95 9.45 -0.11 -0.18
N ALA A 96 8.83 -1.16 0.37
CA ALA A 96 8.28 -2.28 -0.37
C ALA A 96 6.77 -2.35 -0.17
N ILE A 97 6.01 -2.57 -1.24
CA ILE A 97 4.61 -2.95 -1.15
C ILE A 97 4.50 -4.40 -1.57
N LEU A 98 4.02 -5.25 -0.67
CA LEU A 98 3.77 -6.65 -0.91
C LEU A 98 2.28 -6.92 -0.86
N ARG A 99 1.82 -7.91 -1.62
CA ARG A 99 0.45 -8.38 -1.54
C ARG A 99 0.33 -9.88 -1.72
N THR A 100 -0.79 -10.40 -1.26
CA THR A 100 -1.20 -11.78 -1.52
C THR A 100 -2.71 -11.91 -1.48
N SER A 101 -3.25 -12.89 -2.18
CA SER A 101 -4.66 -13.25 -2.03
C SER A 101 -4.87 -14.08 -0.76
N LEU A 102 -5.87 -13.71 0.04
CA LEU A 102 -6.28 -14.47 1.21
C LEU A 102 -7.42 -15.42 0.84
N PRO A 103 -7.31 -16.73 1.15
CA PRO A 103 -8.35 -17.70 0.80
C PRO A 103 -9.60 -17.57 1.68
N VAL A 104 -9.46 -17.08 2.91
CA VAL A 104 -10.55 -16.85 3.87
C VAL A 104 -10.26 -15.63 4.75
N LEU A 105 -11.31 -15.04 5.34
CA LEU A 105 -11.26 -13.78 6.10
C LEU A 105 -10.91 -13.93 7.60
N GLU A 106 -10.64 -15.15 8.05
CA GLU A 106 -10.30 -15.45 9.43
C GLU A 106 -9.15 -16.46 9.48
N GLY A 107 -8.20 -16.21 10.37
CA GLY A 107 -7.07 -17.12 10.57
C GLY A 107 -5.85 -16.41 11.12
N ARG A 108 -4.83 -17.22 11.43
CA ARG A 108 -3.56 -16.75 11.95
C ARG A 108 -2.59 -16.51 10.80
N LEU A 109 -1.93 -15.36 10.85
CA LEU A 109 -0.91 -14.91 9.92
C LEU A 109 0.44 -14.82 10.64
N ASP A 110 1.43 -15.55 10.14
CA ASP A 110 2.82 -15.46 10.54
C ASP A 110 3.60 -14.79 9.39
N PHE A 111 4.10 -13.58 9.63
CA PHE A 111 4.88 -12.82 8.67
C PHE A 111 6.34 -12.70 9.12
N TYR A 112 7.26 -13.18 8.28
CA TYR A 112 8.69 -13.12 8.49
C TYR A 112 9.29 -12.10 7.53
N VAL A 113 10.07 -11.17 8.08
CA VAL A 113 10.71 -10.09 7.31
C VAL A 113 12.04 -9.71 7.93
N GLY A 114 12.98 -9.19 7.14
CA GLY A 114 14.27 -8.72 7.64
C GLY A 114 14.55 -7.28 7.20
N PHE A 115 15.03 -6.46 8.13
CA PHE A 115 15.59 -5.14 7.82
C PHE A 115 17.11 -5.18 7.97
N CYS A 116 17.84 -4.70 6.96
CA CYS A 116 19.28 -4.82 6.84
C CYS A 116 19.97 -3.46 6.75
N ALA A 117 20.94 -3.21 7.62
CA ALA A 117 21.96 -2.19 7.41
C ALA A 117 23.24 -2.89 6.92
N GLU A 118 24.26 -3.03 7.78
CA GLU A 118 25.39 -3.93 7.53
C GLU A 118 25.04 -5.40 7.85
N LEU A 119 24.19 -5.60 8.85
CA LEU A 119 23.64 -6.89 9.26
C LEU A 119 22.12 -6.86 9.14
N CYS A 120 21.53 -8.02 8.87
CA CYS A 120 20.10 -8.19 8.77
C CYS A 120 19.50 -8.61 10.11
N ILE A 121 18.46 -7.90 10.52
CA ILE A 121 17.69 -8.17 11.72
C ILE A 121 16.41 -8.87 11.28
N PRO A 122 16.25 -10.19 11.54
CA PRO A 122 15.04 -10.91 11.22
C PRO A 122 13.95 -10.58 12.24
N HIS A 123 12.72 -10.48 11.75
CA HIS A 123 11.51 -10.23 12.53
C HIS A 123 10.45 -11.26 12.21
N HIS A 124 9.66 -11.59 13.22
CA HIS A 124 8.51 -12.47 13.11
C HIS A 124 7.32 -11.76 13.74
N LEU A 125 6.29 -11.51 12.93
CA LEU A 125 5.03 -10.93 13.33
C LEU A 125 3.95 -12.01 13.30
N VAL A 126 3.20 -12.12 14.39
CA VAL A 126 2.03 -12.99 14.49
C VAL A 126 0.81 -12.11 14.66
N LEU A 127 -0.18 -12.31 13.80
CA LEU A 127 -1.39 -11.49 13.72
C LEU A 127 -2.58 -12.40 13.45
N ASP A 128 -3.74 -12.08 14.01
CA ASP A 128 -5.00 -12.69 13.58
C ASP A 128 -5.62 -11.81 12.48
N ILE A 129 -5.92 -12.38 11.32
CA ILE A 129 -6.51 -11.65 10.18
C ILE A 129 -7.85 -11.03 10.53
N GLY A 130 -8.58 -11.62 11.48
CA GLY A 130 -9.83 -11.06 11.99
C GLY A 130 -9.64 -9.66 12.60
N ASP A 131 -8.44 -9.35 13.11
CA ASP A 131 -8.12 -8.03 13.67
C ASP A 131 -7.78 -6.99 12.58
N LEU A 132 -7.45 -7.46 11.36
CA LEU A 132 -7.29 -6.61 10.19
C LEU A 132 -8.68 -6.42 9.60
N HIS A 133 -9.35 -5.33 9.90
CA HIS A 133 -10.54 -4.95 9.15
C HIS A 133 -10.13 -4.01 8.02
N GLY A 134 -10.46 -4.40 6.79
CA GLY A 134 -10.36 -3.52 5.64
C GLY A 134 -11.26 -2.31 5.85
N GLU A 135 -10.72 -1.12 5.59
CA GLU A 135 -11.53 0.08 5.49
C GLU A 135 -12.32 0.01 4.18
N GLN A 136 -13.60 -0.36 4.25
CA GLN A 136 -14.55 0.38 3.43
C GLN A 136 -14.74 1.70 4.16
N ILE A 137 -14.29 2.78 3.53
CA ILE A 137 -14.48 4.11 4.06
C ILE A 137 -16.01 4.20 4.35
N SER A 138 -16.43 4.60 5.54
CA SER A 138 -17.83 5.01 5.76
C SER A 138 -17.94 6.43 6.30
N SER A 139 -16.81 7.09 6.58
CA SER A 139 -16.75 8.50 6.94
C SER A 139 -15.29 8.93 7.16
N ALA A 140 -14.60 9.31 6.10
CA ALA A 140 -13.34 10.03 6.25
C ALA A 140 -13.64 11.51 6.59
N PRO A 141 -12.95 12.15 7.54
CA PRO A 141 -13.23 13.51 8.02
C PRO A 141 -12.72 14.61 7.06
N PHE A 142 -12.65 14.31 5.76
CA PHE A 142 -12.06 15.18 4.74
C PHE A 142 -13.12 15.64 3.74
N VAL A 143 -13.13 16.92 3.42
CA VAL A 143 -13.85 17.47 2.27
C VAL A 143 -13.27 16.82 1.01
N GLY A 144 -14.04 15.94 0.36
CA GLY A 144 -13.64 15.21 -0.86
C GLY A 144 -13.39 13.71 -0.69
N ALA A 145 -13.20 13.20 0.53
CA ALA A 145 -13.11 11.75 0.73
C ALA A 145 -14.45 11.04 0.55
N GLU A 146 -15.57 11.77 0.72
CA GLU A 146 -16.92 11.39 0.29
C GLU A 146 -17.04 11.09 -1.22
N GLN A 147 -16.07 11.57 -2.02
CA GLN A 147 -16.04 11.26 -3.44
C GLN A 147 -15.30 9.93 -3.69
N ILE A 148 -14.14 9.68 -3.05
CA ILE A 148 -13.47 8.35 -3.10
C ILE A 148 -14.42 7.23 -2.65
N LEU A 149 -15.31 7.57 -1.73
CA LEU A 149 -16.38 6.76 -1.16
C LEU A 149 -17.52 6.37 -2.11
N GLN A 150 -17.50 6.82 -3.36
CA GLN A 150 -18.53 6.42 -4.32
C GLN A 150 -18.30 4.97 -4.75
N ASP A 151 -19.33 4.12 -4.62
CA ASP A 151 -19.36 2.69 -5.03
C ASP A 151 -19.20 2.45 -6.55
N GLN A 152 -18.63 3.40 -7.28
CA GLN A 152 -18.43 3.33 -8.72
C GLN A 152 -16.97 3.60 -9.03
N PRO A 153 -16.34 2.82 -9.93
CA PRO A 153 -14.97 3.09 -10.38
C PRO A 153 -14.84 4.49 -11.00
N TRP A 154 -13.70 5.14 -10.77
CA TRP A 154 -13.45 6.50 -11.23
C TRP A 154 -12.64 6.53 -12.53
N PRO A 155 -12.93 7.42 -13.49
CA PRO A 155 -12.02 7.66 -14.60
C PRO A 155 -10.62 8.00 -14.08
N LEU A 156 -9.57 7.46 -14.73
CA LEU A 156 -8.18 7.64 -14.28
C LEU A 156 -7.80 9.12 -14.14
N GLU A 157 -8.25 9.97 -15.07
CA GLU A 157 -8.03 11.42 -15.02
C GLU A 157 -8.64 12.07 -13.76
N SER A 158 -9.83 11.64 -13.34
CA SER A 158 -10.48 12.15 -12.14
C SER A 158 -9.73 11.74 -10.87
N VAL A 159 -9.17 10.53 -10.83
CA VAL A 159 -8.32 10.09 -9.73
C VAL A 159 -7.03 10.90 -9.68
N GLN A 160 -6.41 11.17 -10.82
CA GLN A 160 -5.20 12.01 -10.91
C GLN A 160 -5.47 13.44 -10.45
N GLU A 161 -6.57 14.06 -10.89
CA GLU A 161 -6.95 15.41 -10.46
C GLU A 161 -7.18 15.46 -8.94
N PHE A 162 -7.91 14.48 -8.40
CA PHE A 162 -8.13 14.36 -6.96
C PHE A 162 -6.82 14.28 -6.19
N LEU A 163 -5.94 13.32 -6.54
CA LEU A 163 -4.67 13.10 -5.85
C LEU A 163 -3.70 14.29 -5.96
N THR A 164 -3.80 15.09 -7.02
CA THR A 164 -3.02 16.33 -7.18
C THR A 164 -3.44 17.40 -6.17
N ASN A 165 -4.71 17.40 -5.77
CA ASN A 165 -5.29 18.42 -4.88
C ASN A 165 -5.27 18.01 -3.40
N VAL A 166 -4.97 16.75 -3.08
CA VAL A 166 -4.87 16.28 -1.71
C VAL A 166 -3.50 16.63 -1.13
N GLN A 167 -3.50 17.54 -0.15
CA GLN A 167 -2.34 17.73 0.73
C GLN A 167 -2.21 16.49 1.63
N ASP A 168 -0.99 15.96 1.78
CA ASP A 168 -0.65 14.79 2.61
C ASP A 168 -0.79 13.41 1.96
N VAL A 169 -1.05 13.30 0.65
CA VAL A 169 -0.67 12.06 -0.06
C VAL A 169 0.80 11.84 0.23
N GLN A 170 1.20 10.61 0.53
CA GLN A 170 2.59 10.21 0.72
C GLN A 170 3.06 9.37 -0.45
N GLU A 171 2.19 8.50 -0.97
CA GLU A 171 2.52 7.57 -2.06
C GLU A 171 1.28 7.19 -2.86
N VAL A 172 1.49 6.87 -4.14
CA VAL A 172 0.48 6.26 -5.03
C VAL A 172 1.14 5.11 -5.78
N PHE A 173 0.45 3.98 -5.89
CA PHE A 173 0.89 2.81 -6.64
C PHE A 173 -0.28 2.10 -7.33
N ILE A 174 0.03 1.29 -8.35
CA ILE A 174 -0.98 0.47 -9.03
C ILE A 174 -1.22 -0.82 -8.24
N ALA A 175 -2.41 -0.92 -7.66
CA ALA A 175 -2.86 -2.08 -6.90
C ALA A 175 -3.45 -3.18 -7.80
N HIS A 176 -3.92 -2.85 -9.01
CA HIS A 176 -4.33 -3.81 -10.04
C HIS A 176 -4.16 -3.19 -11.46
N PRO A 177 -3.57 -3.92 -12.43
CA PRO A 177 -3.33 -5.36 -12.46
C PRO A 177 -2.02 -5.77 -11.81
N VAL A 178 -1.90 -7.08 -11.57
CA VAL A 178 -0.69 -7.66 -11.01
C VAL A 178 0.50 -7.47 -11.97
N GLY A 179 1.66 -7.10 -11.44
CA GLY A 179 2.89 -6.91 -12.24
C GLY A 179 3.12 -5.49 -12.77
N TYR A 180 2.15 -4.57 -12.62
CA TYR A 180 2.26 -3.17 -13.05
C TYR A 180 2.94 -2.26 -12.02
N SER A 181 3.80 -2.81 -11.16
CA SER A 181 4.36 -2.15 -9.97
C SER A 181 5.41 -1.07 -10.25
N ASP A 182 5.55 -0.64 -11.50
CA ASP A 182 6.61 0.27 -11.95
C ASP A 182 6.18 1.76 -11.88
N LEU A 183 4.91 2.03 -11.60
CA LEU A 183 4.40 3.39 -11.41
C LEU A 183 4.27 3.70 -9.92
N TYR A 184 5.44 3.77 -9.27
CA TYR A 184 5.59 4.30 -7.92
C TYR A 184 5.79 5.82 -8.02
N ILE A 185 4.84 6.59 -7.48
CA ILE A 185 4.99 8.05 -7.35
C ILE A 185 5.23 8.35 -5.87
N SER A 186 6.48 8.64 -5.52
CA SER A 186 6.84 9.20 -4.21
C SER A 186 6.47 10.68 -4.16
N VAL A 187 5.86 11.13 -3.06
CA VAL A 187 5.40 12.53 -2.92
C VAL A 187 6.51 13.57 -2.85
N HIS A 188 7.78 13.16 -2.75
CA HIS A 188 8.88 14.10 -3.04
C HIS A 188 8.81 14.68 -4.46
N ASP A 189 8.10 14.03 -5.40
CA ASP A 189 7.78 14.58 -6.73
C ASP A 189 6.42 15.31 -6.82
N ILE A 190 5.53 15.15 -5.84
CA ILE A 190 4.18 15.76 -5.86
C ILE A 190 4.24 17.22 -5.34
N GLY A 191 5.19 17.52 -4.45
CA GLY A 191 5.45 18.86 -3.91
C GLY A 191 6.34 19.75 -4.78
N SER A 192 5.87 20.15 -5.96
CA SER A 192 6.16 21.45 -6.64
C SER A 192 5.77 21.45 -8.12
N LYS A 193 5.47 20.29 -8.69
CA LYS A 193 4.81 20.02 -9.98
C LYS A 193 4.74 18.50 -10.04
N ALA A 194 3.67 17.90 -9.52
CA ALA A 194 3.45 16.46 -9.66
C ALA A 194 3.51 16.12 -11.15
N LYS A 195 4.68 15.65 -11.62
CA LYS A 195 4.75 14.94 -12.88
C LYS A 195 4.18 13.58 -12.55
N TRP A 196 2.87 13.45 -12.76
CA TRP A 196 2.30 12.14 -13.00
C TRP A 196 3.23 11.46 -14.00
N LEU A 197 3.78 10.31 -13.61
CA LEU A 197 4.37 9.42 -14.58
C LEU A 197 3.28 9.23 -15.64
N ASP A 198 3.62 9.54 -16.90
CA ASP A 198 2.79 9.16 -18.02
C ASP A 198 2.55 7.67 -17.86
N PHE A 199 1.32 7.31 -17.47
CA PHE A 199 0.96 5.91 -17.24
C PHE A 199 1.02 5.10 -18.55
N GLY A 200 1.31 5.78 -19.67
CA GLY A 200 1.25 5.26 -21.02
C GLY A 200 -0.16 5.40 -21.56
N ALA A 201 -0.29 5.49 -22.88
CA ALA A 201 -1.60 5.53 -23.54
C ALA A 201 -2.48 4.30 -23.21
N ASP A 202 -1.87 3.19 -22.79
CA ASP A 202 -2.58 1.94 -22.50
C ASP A 202 -3.10 1.84 -21.05
N ALA A 203 -2.70 2.75 -20.15
CA ALA A 203 -3.06 2.65 -18.74
C ALA A 203 -4.56 2.78 -18.42
N PRO A 204 -5.33 3.67 -19.07
CA PRO A 204 -6.78 3.72 -18.88
C PRO A 204 -7.47 2.39 -19.22
N HIS A 205 -6.84 1.51 -20.00
CA HIS A 205 -7.36 0.21 -20.40
C HIS A 205 -6.90 -0.95 -19.52
N GLN A 206 -6.01 -0.71 -18.54
CA GLN A 206 -5.38 -1.77 -17.75
C GLN A 206 -5.46 -1.54 -16.24
N ILE A 207 -5.39 -0.30 -15.78
CA ILE A 207 -5.39 0.04 -14.35
C ILE A 207 -6.80 -0.03 -13.80
N GLU A 208 -7.06 -1.00 -12.94
CA GLU A 208 -8.37 -1.18 -12.30
C GLU A 208 -8.40 -0.69 -10.86
N LYS A 209 -7.23 -0.58 -10.21
CA LYS A 209 -7.15 -0.17 -8.80
C LYS A 209 -5.84 0.55 -8.51
N LEU A 210 -5.92 1.67 -7.82
CA LEU A 210 -4.78 2.39 -7.26
C LEU A 210 -4.77 2.25 -5.74
N GLY A 211 -3.59 2.04 -5.17
CA GLY A 211 -3.35 2.15 -3.73
C GLY A 211 -2.69 3.48 -3.41
N VAL A 212 -3.15 4.15 -2.35
CA VAL A 212 -2.74 5.49 -1.97
C VAL A 212 -2.39 5.48 -0.49
N LEU A 213 -1.17 5.88 -0.14
CA LEU A 213 -0.79 6.16 1.25
C LEU A 213 -1.10 7.62 1.54
N LEU A 214 -2.00 7.89 2.48
CA LEU A 214 -2.37 9.23 2.91
C LEU A 214 -2.36 9.26 4.44
N LYS A 215 -1.52 10.13 5.03
CA LYS A 215 -1.36 10.25 6.50
C LYS A 215 -1.09 8.91 7.22
N ASN A 216 -0.26 8.08 6.63
CA ASN A 216 0.13 6.74 7.07
C ASN A 216 -1.03 5.73 7.04
N LYS A 217 -2.09 6.01 6.27
CA LYS A 217 -3.21 5.10 6.05
C LYS A 217 -3.32 4.73 4.58
N TRP A 218 -3.60 3.46 4.31
CA TRP A 218 -3.81 2.96 2.96
C TRP A 218 -5.26 3.16 2.54
N PHE A 219 -5.43 3.76 1.36
CA PHE A 219 -6.70 3.87 0.66
C PHE A 219 -6.58 3.16 -0.68
N PHE A 220 -7.66 2.56 -1.13
CA PHE A 220 -7.75 1.97 -2.45
C PHE A 220 -8.83 2.70 -3.26
N ILE A 221 -8.52 3.02 -4.51
CA ILE A 221 -9.40 3.72 -5.42
C ILE A 221 -9.60 2.83 -6.63
N ASP A 222 -10.83 2.40 -6.88
CA ASP A 222 -11.20 1.66 -8.07
C ASP A 222 -11.21 2.61 -9.29
N VAL A 223 -10.62 2.15 -10.38
CA VAL A 223 -10.46 2.93 -11.62
C VAL A 223 -11.34 2.31 -12.71
N ALA A 224 -12.12 3.16 -13.38
CA ALA A 224 -12.94 2.78 -14.51
C ALA A 224 -12.04 2.50 -15.72
N LEU A 225 -12.11 1.29 -16.26
CA LEU A 225 -11.45 0.94 -17.50
C LEU A 225 -12.13 1.65 -18.68
N GLU A 226 -11.33 2.29 -19.52
CA GLU A 226 -11.76 2.78 -20.83
C GLU A 226 -11.86 1.58 -21.80
N ASN A 227 -12.90 1.57 -22.65
CA ASN A 227 -13.12 0.54 -23.68
C ASN A 227 -12.74 1.05 -25.07
#